data_AF-A0A840URP4-F1
#
_entry.id   AF-A0A840URP4-F1
#
_cell.length_a   1.000
_cell.length_b   1.000
_cell.length_c   1.000
_cell.angle_alpha   90.00
_cell.angle_beta   90.00
_cell.angle_gamma   90.00
#
_symmetry.space_group_name_H-M   'P 1'
#
loop_
_entity.id
_entity.type
_entity.pdbx_description
1 polymer ?
#
loop_
_entity_poly.entity_id
_entity_poly.type
_entity_poly.pdbx_seq_one_letter_code
_entity_poly.pdbx_strand_id
1 'polypeptide(L)'
;MADITVKDIAVRLGVSPATVSLALNNRPGVNAQTRKKVLALVEELNYTGNTLIRSRKAGKTNGLINFVVYKRSGKVIADTQFFTTLIEAVEKEARECEYTITLTYCENERQFQDSLKLAESSSLAGMIILGTEMNEDDALLLNEINIPVVVLDNDLFSSAIDTVGIHNMKGIWQAVKCLQQQGHENIGYLKSGYSIRNFDYRFLGYKYSMDRLGLAYDDKFTFLLEPSIDGAFADMQILLANDIKMPTAFLADNDLIALGAIKAMKQTGIHIPEDISIVGFD
;
A
#
# COMPACT_ATOMS: atom_id res chain seq x y z
N MET A 1 -35.39 -15.65 8.21
CA MET A 1 -36.38 -15.25 7.18
C MET A 1 -35.69 -15.41 5.84
N ALA A 2 -36.38 -15.93 4.82
CA ALA A 2 -35.76 -16.16 3.51
C ALA A 2 -35.31 -14.82 2.89
N ASP A 3 -34.07 -14.77 2.38
CA ASP A 3 -33.54 -13.60 1.70
C ASP A 3 -34.39 -13.30 0.46
N ILE A 4 -35.03 -12.13 0.45
CA ILE A 4 -35.78 -11.62 -0.71
C ILE A 4 -34.78 -11.42 -1.84
N THR A 5 -35.11 -11.86 -3.07
CA THR A 5 -34.24 -11.74 -4.24
C THR A 5 -34.81 -10.77 -5.29
N VAL A 6 -34.00 -10.39 -6.29
CA VAL A 6 -34.46 -9.63 -7.47
C VAL A 6 -35.64 -10.33 -8.17
N LYS A 7 -35.64 -11.67 -8.18
CA LYS A 7 -36.72 -12.45 -8.79
C LYS A 7 -38.03 -12.29 -8.01
N ASP A 8 -37.98 -12.22 -6.69
CA ASP A 8 -39.16 -12.05 -5.85
C ASP A 8 -39.80 -10.67 -6.04
N ILE A 9 -38.97 -9.63 -6.18
CA ILE A 9 -39.42 -8.27 -6.50
C ILE A 9 -40.06 -8.22 -7.89
N ALA A 10 -39.44 -8.90 -8.87
CA ALA A 10 -39.94 -8.96 -10.24
C ALA A 10 -41.33 -9.61 -10.30
N VAL A 11 -41.52 -10.73 -9.59
CA VAL A 11 -42.80 -11.44 -9.48
C VAL A 11 -43.87 -10.55 -8.84
N ARG A 12 -43.56 -9.87 -7.73
CA ARG A 12 -44.51 -8.99 -7.03
C ARG A 12 -44.96 -7.79 -7.86
N LEU A 13 -44.12 -7.28 -8.75
CA LEU A 13 -44.42 -6.13 -9.60
C LEU A 13 -44.94 -6.52 -10.99
N GLY A 14 -44.96 -7.81 -11.33
CA GLY A 14 -45.36 -8.28 -12.65
C GLY A 14 -44.41 -7.80 -13.76
N VAL A 15 -43.13 -7.63 -13.46
CA VAL A 15 -42.09 -7.19 -14.42
C VAL A 15 -41.00 -8.24 -14.55
N SER A 16 -40.13 -8.11 -15.56
CA SER A 16 -38.98 -9.01 -15.69
C SER A 16 -37.89 -8.70 -14.64
N PRO A 17 -37.10 -9.69 -14.20
CA PRO A 17 -35.92 -9.44 -13.36
C PRO A 17 -34.92 -8.46 -13.99
N ALA A 18 -34.82 -8.44 -15.32
CA ALA A 18 -34.03 -7.46 -16.05
C ALA A 18 -34.55 -6.03 -15.86
N THR A 19 -35.88 -5.83 -15.88
CA THR A 19 -36.52 -4.54 -15.59
C THR A 19 -36.23 -4.06 -14.17
N VAL A 20 -36.27 -4.97 -13.19
CA VAL A 20 -35.90 -4.66 -11.79
C VAL A 20 -34.42 -4.26 -11.70
N SER A 21 -33.52 -5.00 -12.36
CA SER A 21 -32.08 -4.69 -12.38
C SER A 21 -31.77 -3.34 -13.04
N LEU A 22 -32.41 -3.02 -14.17
CA LEU A 22 -32.27 -1.72 -14.84
C LEU A 22 -32.83 -0.56 -13.99
N ALA A 23 -33.94 -0.82 -13.28
CA ALA A 23 -34.53 0.15 -12.37
C ALA A 23 -33.63 0.45 -11.16
N LEU A 24 -33.04 -0.59 -10.55
CA LEU A 24 -32.12 -0.49 -9.41
C LEU A 24 -30.78 0.18 -9.78
N ASN A 25 -30.21 -0.18 -10.93
CA ASN A 25 -28.90 0.32 -11.38
C ASN A 25 -28.96 1.64 -12.19
N ASN A 26 -30.09 2.35 -12.14
CA ASN A 26 -30.32 3.59 -12.87
C ASN A 26 -30.01 3.55 -14.40
N ARG A 27 -30.20 2.40 -15.06
CA ARG A 27 -29.92 2.24 -16.50
C ARG A 27 -31.11 2.64 -17.39
N PRO A 28 -30.89 3.13 -18.62
CA PRO A 28 -31.97 3.40 -19.57
C PRO A 28 -32.75 2.12 -19.95
N GLY A 29 -33.98 2.27 -20.46
CA GLY A 29 -34.85 1.14 -20.84
C GLY A 29 -35.98 0.81 -19.86
N VAL A 30 -36.17 1.62 -18.80
CA VAL A 30 -37.32 1.53 -17.89
C VAL A 30 -37.96 2.90 -17.75
N ASN A 31 -39.28 2.97 -17.97
CA ASN A 31 -40.02 4.23 -17.84
C ASN A 31 -40.06 4.72 -16.38
N ALA A 32 -40.29 6.03 -16.19
CA ALA A 32 -40.24 6.66 -14.87
C ALA A 32 -41.27 6.07 -13.88
N GLN A 33 -42.44 5.68 -14.36
CA GLN A 33 -43.52 5.14 -13.54
C GLN A 33 -43.16 3.75 -12.97
N THR A 34 -42.63 2.86 -13.82
CA THR A 34 -42.16 1.52 -13.44
C THR A 34 -40.95 1.61 -12.51
N ARG A 35 -40.01 2.54 -12.78
CA ARG A 35 -38.87 2.78 -11.89
C ARG A 35 -39.32 3.19 -10.49
N LYS A 36 -40.29 4.10 -10.39
CA LYS A 36 -40.85 4.55 -9.11
C LYS A 36 -41.49 3.39 -8.33
N LYS A 37 -42.23 2.51 -9.01
CA LYS A 37 -42.85 1.31 -8.40
C LYS A 37 -41.80 0.31 -7.87
N VAL A 38 -40.74 0.07 -8.65
CA VAL A 38 -39.64 -0.81 -8.21
C VAL A 38 -38.94 -0.27 -6.98
N LEU A 39 -38.59 1.01 -6.97
CA LEU A 39 -37.88 1.63 -5.83
C LEU A 39 -38.74 1.67 -4.56
N ALA A 40 -40.05 1.90 -4.68
CA ALA A 40 -40.98 1.88 -3.55
C ALA A 40 -41.11 0.50 -2.92
N LEU A 41 -41.23 -0.56 -3.74
CA LEU A 41 -41.35 -1.93 -3.22
C LEU A 41 -40.03 -2.42 -2.61
N VAL A 42 -38.89 -2.04 -3.16
CA VAL A 42 -37.58 -2.35 -2.58
C VAL A 42 -37.43 -1.76 -1.17
N GLU A 43 -37.93 -0.53 -0.98
CA GLU A 43 -37.93 0.17 0.30
C GLU A 43 -38.91 -0.46 1.31
N GLU A 44 -40.11 -0.81 0.88
CA GLU A 44 -41.10 -1.55 1.69
C GLU A 44 -40.56 -2.91 2.19
N LEU A 45 -39.81 -3.60 1.34
CA LEU A 45 -39.31 -4.94 1.62
C LEU A 45 -37.96 -4.96 2.34
N ASN A 46 -37.37 -3.80 2.65
CA ASN A 46 -35.99 -3.70 3.12
C ASN A 46 -35.02 -4.55 2.27
N TYR A 47 -35.27 -4.64 0.95
CA TYR A 47 -34.42 -5.43 0.07
C TYR A 47 -33.08 -4.72 -0.12
N THR A 48 -32.00 -5.37 0.30
CA THR A 48 -30.66 -4.78 0.41
C THR A 48 -29.71 -5.14 -0.73
N GLY A 49 -30.23 -5.57 -1.89
CA GLY A 49 -29.41 -5.93 -3.06
C GLY A 49 -28.28 -4.91 -3.34
N ASN A 50 -27.12 -5.40 -3.81
CA ASN A 50 -25.84 -4.69 -3.96
C ASN A 50 -25.69 -3.42 -3.11
N THR A 51 -25.05 -3.62 -1.96
CA THR A 51 -24.62 -2.70 -0.89
C THR A 51 -24.15 -1.30 -1.32
N LEU A 52 -23.78 -1.08 -2.58
CA LEU A 52 -23.41 0.23 -3.16
C LEU A 52 -24.53 1.29 -3.11
N ILE A 53 -25.81 0.89 -3.09
CA ILE A 53 -26.94 1.84 -3.12
C ILE A 53 -27.26 2.41 -1.73
N ARG A 54 -26.91 1.70 -0.64
CA ARG A 54 -27.25 2.12 0.73
C ARG A 54 -26.42 3.31 1.21
N SER A 55 -25.20 3.49 0.71
CA SER A 55 -24.38 4.66 1.04
C SER A 55 -25.06 5.94 0.53
N ARG A 56 -25.45 5.99 -0.74
CA ARG A 56 -26.07 7.19 -1.34
C ARG A 56 -27.46 7.55 -0.80
N LYS A 57 -28.29 6.58 -0.41
CA LYS A 57 -29.69 6.85 0.03
C LYS A 57 -29.83 7.20 1.52
N ALA A 58 -28.80 6.99 2.34
CA ALA A 58 -28.80 7.34 3.77
C ALA A 58 -28.31 8.77 4.08
N GLY A 59 -28.15 9.64 3.06
CA GLY A 59 -27.97 11.08 3.22
C GLY A 59 -26.74 11.54 4.02
N LYS A 60 -25.75 10.66 4.26
CA LYS A 60 -24.59 10.93 5.12
C LYS A 60 -23.25 10.60 4.46
N THR A 61 -23.23 10.37 3.15
CA THR A 61 -21.95 10.09 2.50
C THR A 61 -21.81 10.68 1.10
N ASN A 62 -20.67 11.31 0.88
CA ASN A 62 -20.21 11.91 -0.37
C ASN A 62 -19.81 10.85 -1.41
N GLY A 63 -19.65 9.58 -1.01
CA GLY A 63 -19.41 8.46 -1.91
C GLY A 63 -18.57 7.36 -1.29
N LEU A 64 -18.25 6.34 -2.10
CA LEU A 64 -17.33 5.29 -1.72
C LEU A 64 -15.95 5.56 -2.33
N ILE A 65 -14.92 5.46 -1.52
CA ILE A 65 -13.51 5.46 -1.95
C ILE A 65 -12.99 4.04 -1.75
N ASN A 66 -12.36 3.46 -2.77
CA ASN A 66 -11.69 2.17 -2.62
C ASN A 66 -10.23 2.38 -2.23
N PHE A 67 -9.86 1.91 -1.05
CA PHE A 67 -8.49 1.80 -0.61
C PHE A 67 -7.93 0.47 -1.10
N VAL A 68 -6.94 0.51 -1.99
CA VAL A 68 -6.30 -0.67 -2.57
C VAL A 68 -4.92 -0.85 -1.94
N VAL A 69 -4.65 -2.03 -1.39
CA VAL A 69 -3.30 -2.46 -1.02
C VAL A 69 -2.74 -3.31 -2.15
N TYR A 70 -1.76 -2.79 -2.89
CA TYR A 70 -1.14 -3.50 -4.00
C TYR A 70 0.12 -4.24 -3.53
N LYS A 71 0.06 -5.57 -3.51
CA LYS A 71 1.15 -6.47 -3.17
C LYS A 71 1.60 -7.18 -4.44
N ARG A 72 2.84 -6.97 -4.88
CA ARG A 72 3.39 -7.68 -6.05
C ARG A 72 4.14 -8.94 -5.62
N SER A 73 5.07 -8.77 -4.70
CA SER A 73 5.75 -9.85 -3.99
C SER A 73 5.03 -10.19 -2.68
N GLY A 74 4.39 -9.19 -2.06
CA GLY A 74 3.84 -9.29 -0.71
C GLY A 74 4.91 -9.43 0.38
N LYS A 75 6.19 -9.21 0.02
CA LYS A 75 7.35 -9.40 0.89
C LYS A 75 7.79 -8.11 1.57
N VAL A 76 7.50 -6.96 0.97
CA VAL A 76 7.83 -5.65 1.55
C VAL A 76 6.62 -5.10 2.31
N ILE A 77 5.43 -5.23 1.73
CA ILE A 77 4.16 -4.92 2.42
C ILE A 77 3.74 -6.12 3.28
N ALA A 78 4.37 -6.25 4.44
CA ALA A 78 3.91 -7.13 5.52
C ALA A 78 2.80 -6.44 6.33
N ASP A 79 2.13 -7.19 7.23
CA ASP A 79 1.17 -6.64 8.19
C ASP A 79 1.93 -5.86 9.30
N THR A 80 2.58 -4.76 8.92
CA THR A 80 3.32 -3.91 9.83
C THR A 80 2.42 -2.88 10.49
N GLN A 81 2.82 -2.41 11.67
CA GLN A 81 2.11 -1.35 12.39
C GLN A 81 1.99 -0.06 11.56
N PHE A 82 2.98 0.22 10.69
CA PHE A 82 2.98 1.37 9.80
C PHE A 82 1.75 1.36 8.88
N PHE A 83 1.50 0.27 8.16
CA PHE A 83 0.38 0.21 7.21
C PHE A 83 -0.98 0.22 7.91
N THR A 84 -1.11 -0.41 9.07
CA THR A 84 -2.33 -0.34 9.89
C THR A 84 -2.63 1.11 10.30
N THR A 85 -1.62 1.82 10.82
CA THR A 85 -1.76 3.23 11.24
C THR A 85 -2.12 4.14 10.07
N LEU A 86 -1.53 3.89 8.88
CA LEU A 86 -1.84 4.62 7.66
C LEU A 86 -3.30 4.42 7.23
N ILE A 87 -3.77 3.17 7.19
CA ILE A 87 -5.16 2.85 6.82
C ILE A 87 -6.15 3.46 7.83
N GLU A 88 -5.84 3.40 9.13
CA GLU A 88 -6.64 4.05 10.18
C GLU A 88 -6.73 5.57 9.98
N ALA A 89 -5.61 6.23 9.65
CA ALA A 89 -5.59 7.67 9.40
C ALA A 89 -6.42 8.05 8.17
N VAL A 90 -6.31 7.27 7.09
CA VAL A 90 -7.09 7.48 5.86
C VAL A 90 -8.58 7.24 6.09
N GLU A 91 -8.95 6.18 6.82
CA GLU A 91 -10.36 5.91 7.18
C GLU A 91 -10.94 7.04 8.03
N LYS A 92 -10.19 7.50 9.04
CA LYS A 92 -10.62 8.57 9.93
C LYS A 92 -10.89 9.85 9.14
N GLU A 93 -9.96 10.27 8.28
CA GLU A 93 -10.10 11.49 7.49
C GLU A 93 -11.24 11.36 6.46
N ALA A 94 -11.34 10.20 5.79
CA ALA A 94 -12.42 9.93 4.87
C ALA A 94 -13.78 10.03 5.58
N ARG A 95 -13.91 9.47 6.78
CA ARG A 95 -15.14 9.54 7.58
C ARG A 95 -15.48 10.98 8.00
N GLU A 96 -14.50 11.78 8.39
CA GLU A 96 -14.68 13.21 8.71
C GLU A 96 -15.17 14.00 7.48
N CYS A 97 -14.70 13.62 6.28
CA CYS A 97 -15.17 14.14 5.00
C CYS A 97 -16.45 13.45 4.46
N GLU A 98 -17.13 12.65 5.28
CA GLU A 98 -18.33 11.89 4.92
C GLU A 98 -18.13 10.90 3.74
N TYR A 99 -16.94 10.36 3.52
CA TYR A 99 -16.70 9.25 2.60
C TYR A 99 -16.69 7.91 3.33
N THR A 100 -17.12 6.86 2.62
CA THR A 100 -16.97 5.47 3.09
C THR A 100 -15.77 4.82 2.41
N ILE A 101 -14.89 4.17 3.17
CA ILE A 101 -13.76 3.42 2.63
C ILE A 101 -14.13 1.94 2.46
N THR A 102 -13.79 1.36 1.31
CA THR A 102 -13.72 -0.09 1.13
C THR A 102 -12.26 -0.51 0.99
N LEU A 103 -11.85 -1.58 1.66
CA LEU A 103 -10.49 -2.10 1.57
C LEU A 103 -10.43 -3.26 0.57
N THR A 104 -9.52 -3.18 -0.40
CA THR A 104 -9.27 -4.22 -1.41
C THR A 104 -7.80 -4.60 -1.39
N TYR A 105 -7.50 -5.89 -1.34
CA TYR A 105 -6.14 -6.41 -1.53
C TYR A 105 -5.98 -6.91 -2.96
N CYS A 106 -4.91 -6.48 -3.62
CA CYS A 106 -4.53 -6.97 -4.94
C CYS A 106 -3.14 -7.57 -4.83
N GLU A 107 -3.03 -8.88 -5.05
CA GLU A 107 -1.79 -9.66 -4.92
C GLU A 107 -1.04 -9.84 -6.26
N ASN A 108 -1.58 -9.27 -7.33
CA ASN A 108 -0.99 -9.29 -8.67
C ASN A 108 -1.68 -8.27 -9.59
N GLU A 109 -1.05 -8.03 -10.73
CA GLU A 109 -1.53 -7.13 -11.78
C GLU A 109 -2.96 -7.46 -12.24
N ARG A 110 -3.30 -8.74 -12.39
CA ARG A 110 -4.65 -9.14 -12.84
C ARG A 110 -5.73 -8.71 -11.85
N GLN A 111 -5.54 -8.99 -10.55
CA GLN A 111 -6.48 -8.56 -9.52
C GLN A 111 -6.57 -7.03 -9.44
N PHE A 112 -5.46 -6.34 -9.69
CA PHE A 112 -5.44 -4.89 -9.75
C PHE A 112 -6.26 -4.35 -10.93
N GLN A 113 -6.08 -4.88 -12.14
CA GLN A 113 -6.89 -4.52 -13.31
C GLN A 113 -8.39 -4.79 -13.08
N ASP A 114 -8.74 -5.90 -12.44
CA ASP A 114 -10.12 -6.21 -12.10
C ASP A 114 -10.71 -5.19 -11.09
N SER A 115 -9.89 -4.73 -10.13
CA SER A 115 -10.26 -3.66 -9.19
C SER A 115 -10.50 -2.32 -9.91
N LEU A 116 -9.65 -1.95 -10.88
CA LEU A 116 -9.83 -0.73 -11.68
C LEU A 116 -11.13 -0.76 -12.49
N LYS A 117 -11.43 -1.88 -13.15
CA LYS A 117 -12.70 -2.06 -13.91
C LYS A 117 -13.92 -2.00 -12.99
N LEU A 118 -13.81 -2.58 -11.79
CA LEU A 118 -14.89 -2.52 -10.80
C LEU A 118 -15.11 -1.08 -10.34
N ALA A 119 -14.04 -0.33 -10.14
CA ALA A 119 -14.09 1.06 -9.70
C ALA A 119 -14.84 1.96 -10.69
N GLU A 120 -14.55 1.83 -11.98
CA GLU A 120 -15.25 2.56 -13.04
C GLU A 120 -16.73 2.15 -13.16
N SER A 121 -17.01 0.85 -13.14
CA SER A 121 -18.39 0.35 -13.29
C SER A 121 -19.27 0.61 -12.07
N SER A 122 -18.68 0.81 -10.89
CA SER A 122 -19.39 1.03 -9.62
C SER A 122 -19.61 2.51 -9.26
N SER A 123 -19.20 3.45 -10.11
CA SER A 123 -19.28 4.89 -9.84
C SER A 123 -18.68 5.29 -8.49
N LEU A 124 -17.49 4.76 -8.18
CA LEU A 124 -16.74 5.16 -7.00
C LEU A 124 -16.41 6.65 -7.06
N ALA A 125 -16.30 7.29 -5.89
CA ALA A 125 -15.87 8.67 -5.78
C ALA A 125 -14.36 8.84 -6.04
N GLY A 126 -13.58 7.78 -5.81
CA GLY A 126 -12.15 7.74 -6.10
C GLY A 126 -11.48 6.47 -5.60
N MET A 127 -10.18 6.38 -5.81
CA MET A 127 -9.32 5.33 -5.29
C MET A 127 -8.11 5.91 -4.57
N ILE A 128 -7.73 5.26 -3.48
CA ILE A 128 -6.46 5.48 -2.80
C ILE A 128 -5.69 4.17 -2.91
N ILE A 129 -4.48 4.19 -3.45
CA ILE A 129 -3.71 2.98 -3.71
C ILE A 129 -2.44 3.05 -2.88
N LEU A 130 -2.29 2.16 -1.91
CA LEU A 130 -1.00 1.91 -1.29
C LEU A 130 -0.12 1.15 -2.29
N GLY A 131 0.77 1.90 -2.93
CA GLY A 131 1.51 1.48 -4.12
C GLY A 131 2.97 1.13 -3.87
N THR A 132 3.37 0.82 -2.63
CA THR A 132 4.78 0.59 -2.23
C THR A 132 5.53 -0.39 -3.13
N GLU A 133 4.85 -1.44 -3.63
CA GLU A 133 5.43 -2.45 -4.53
C GLU A 133 5.07 -2.25 -6.02
N MET A 134 4.41 -1.14 -6.39
CA MET A 134 4.09 -0.83 -7.78
C MET A 134 5.35 -0.44 -8.57
N ASN A 135 5.39 -0.84 -9.84
CA ASN A 135 6.37 -0.35 -10.81
C ASN A 135 5.71 0.58 -11.86
N GLU A 136 6.53 1.08 -12.79
CA GLU A 136 6.03 1.96 -13.87
C GLU A 136 5.01 1.25 -14.78
N ASP A 137 5.13 -0.06 -15.00
CA ASP A 137 4.16 -0.80 -15.82
C ASP A 137 2.77 -0.86 -15.14
N ASP A 138 2.73 -1.02 -13.81
CA ASP A 138 1.48 -0.95 -13.04
C ASP A 138 0.85 0.45 -13.13
N ALA A 139 1.69 1.49 -13.15
CA ALA A 139 1.25 2.88 -13.22
C ALA A 139 0.59 3.21 -14.56
N LEU A 140 1.01 2.57 -15.66
CA LEU A 140 0.39 2.74 -16.98
C LEU A 140 -1.08 2.32 -16.99
N LEU A 141 -1.46 1.31 -16.20
CA LEU A 141 -2.85 0.85 -16.08
C LEU A 141 -3.77 1.92 -15.50
N LEU A 142 -3.21 2.86 -14.75
CA LEU A 142 -3.96 3.94 -14.15
C LEU A 142 -4.19 5.12 -15.11
N ASN A 143 -3.53 5.16 -16.28
CA ASN A 143 -3.78 6.21 -17.27
C ASN A 143 -5.15 6.09 -17.94
N GLU A 144 -5.77 4.91 -17.89
CA GLU A 144 -7.06 4.64 -18.52
C GLU A 144 -8.26 4.89 -17.59
N ILE A 145 -8.01 5.16 -16.29
CA ILE A 145 -9.07 5.27 -15.30
C ILE A 145 -9.70 6.67 -15.26
N ASN A 146 -11.03 6.73 -15.25
CA ASN A 146 -11.78 7.99 -15.33
C ASN A 146 -12.26 8.53 -13.97
N ILE A 147 -11.74 8.01 -12.87
CA ILE A 147 -12.07 8.50 -11.52
C ILE A 147 -10.80 9.04 -10.84
N PRO A 148 -10.93 9.92 -9.83
CA PRO A 148 -9.78 10.40 -9.08
C PRO A 148 -9.01 9.25 -8.43
N VAL A 149 -7.68 9.24 -8.59
CA VAL A 149 -6.78 8.25 -8.01
C VAL A 149 -5.63 8.97 -7.31
N VAL A 150 -5.29 8.52 -6.11
CA VAL A 150 -4.07 8.94 -5.40
C VAL A 150 -3.26 7.70 -5.05
N VAL A 151 -1.96 7.72 -5.34
CA VAL A 151 -1.03 6.65 -4.95
C VAL A 151 -0.24 7.08 -3.71
N LEU A 152 -0.23 6.23 -2.69
CA LEU A 152 0.54 6.42 -1.47
C LEU A 152 1.84 5.62 -1.52
N ASP A 153 2.88 6.19 -0.92
CA ASP A 153 4.16 5.54 -0.67
C ASP A 153 4.90 5.06 -1.94
N ASN A 154 4.68 5.74 -3.07
CA ASN A 154 5.46 5.52 -4.29
C ASN A 154 5.39 6.74 -5.21
N ASP A 155 6.53 7.14 -5.76
CA ASP A 155 6.62 8.17 -6.79
C ASP A 155 6.58 7.47 -8.17
N LEU A 156 5.46 7.56 -8.87
CA LEU A 156 5.27 7.01 -10.22
C LEU A 156 5.34 8.14 -11.24
N PHE A 157 6.17 8.00 -12.28
CA PHE A 157 6.43 9.09 -13.23
C PHE A 157 5.83 8.84 -14.62
N SER A 158 5.46 7.60 -14.92
CA SER A 158 4.85 7.22 -16.20
C SER A 158 3.34 7.51 -16.28
N SER A 159 2.73 8.03 -15.21
CA SER A 159 1.33 8.43 -15.18
C SER A 159 1.15 9.83 -14.58
N ALA A 160 0.12 10.55 -15.05
CA ALA A 160 -0.23 11.87 -14.54
C ALA A 160 -1.16 11.74 -13.31
N ILE A 161 -0.64 11.11 -12.25
CA ILE A 161 -1.42 10.75 -11.06
C ILE A 161 -0.82 11.42 -9.83
N ASP A 162 -1.70 11.85 -8.94
CA ASP A 162 -1.28 12.43 -7.68
C ASP A 162 -0.65 11.33 -6.80
N THR A 163 0.58 11.59 -6.34
CA THR A 163 1.27 10.72 -5.39
C THR A 163 1.48 11.42 -4.06
N VAL A 164 1.43 10.64 -2.98
CA VAL A 164 1.81 11.09 -1.64
C VAL A 164 2.88 10.15 -1.13
N GLY A 165 4.11 10.65 -1.14
CA GLY A 165 5.30 9.91 -0.70
C GLY A 165 6.15 10.72 0.26
N ILE A 166 7.25 10.11 0.69
CA ILE A 166 8.28 10.77 1.50
C ILE A 166 9.55 10.97 0.68
N HIS A 167 10.35 11.95 1.05
CA HIS A 167 11.64 12.17 0.41
C HIS A 167 12.69 11.18 0.95
N ASN A 168 12.67 9.93 0.45
CA ASN A 168 13.55 8.83 0.88
C ASN A 168 15.04 9.22 0.95
N MET A 169 15.56 9.85 -0.11
CA MET A 169 16.97 10.31 -0.13
C MET A 169 17.30 11.31 0.99
N LYS A 170 16.36 12.19 1.36
CA LYS A 170 16.55 13.18 2.43
C LYS A 170 16.57 12.50 3.80
N GLY A 171 15.71 11.50 4.01
CA GLY A 171 15.73 10.68 5.23
C GLY A 171 17.08 9.99 5.42
N ILE A 172 17.57 9.35 4.36
CA ILE A 172 18.90 8.70 4.39
C ILE A 172 20.05 9.69 4.58
N TRP A 173 20.00 10.86 3.93
CA TRP A 173 20.97 11.92 4.16
C TRP A 173 21.08 12.32 5.63
N GLN A 174 19.94 12.48 6.32
CA GLN A 174 19.92 12.80 7.74
C GLN A 174 20.53 11.67 8.58
N ALA A 175 20.23 10.41 8.23
CA ALA A 175 20.73 9.24 8.93
C ALA A 175 22.27 9.06 8.77
N VAL A 176 22.80 9.15 7.55
CA VAL A 176 24.25 9.09 7.29
C VAL A 176 24.97 10.24 7.99
N LYS A 177 24.43 11.46 7.91
CA LYS A 177 25.01 12.63 8.57
C LYS A 177 25.06 12.46 10.09
N CYS A 178 24.01 11.88 10.68
CA CYS A 178 23.98 11.56 12.11
C CYS A 178 25.10 10.58 12.48
N LEU A 179 25.24 9.48 11.75
CA LEU A 179 26.30 8.48 11.98
C LEU A 179 27.70 9.08 11.84
N GLN A 180 27.94 9.91 10.82
CA GLN A 180 29.21 10.63 10.67
C GLN A 180 29.49 11.55 11.87
N GLN A 181 28.49 12.29 12.34
CA GLN A 181 28.62 13.18 13.50
C GLN A 181 28.94 12.42 14.80
N GLN A 182 28.57 11.14 14.88
CA GLN A 182 28.95 10.24 15.97
C GLN A 182 30.34 9.60 15.78
N GLY A 183 31.05 9.93 14.69
CA GLY A 183 32.42 9.46 14.43
C GLY A 183 32.51 8.20 13.56
N HIS A 184 31.41 7.72 12.97
CA HIS A 184 31.47 6.58 12.07
C HIS A 184 32.01 6.97 10.69
N GLU A 185 33.12 6.34 10.30
CA GLU A 185 33.73 6.52 8.96
C GLU A 185 33.42 5.36 8.01
N ASN A 186 33.29 4.14 8.55
CA ASN A 186 32.95 2.92 7.80
C ASN A 186 31.49 2.58 8.10
N ILE A 187 30.59 3.03 7.23
CA ILE A 187 29.16 2.77 7.31
C ILE A 187 28.82 1.74 6.23
N GLY A 188 28.11 0.68 6.59
CA GLY A 188 27.56 -0.31 5.67
C GLY A 188 26.07 -0.09 5.41
N TYR A 189 25.52 -0.91 4.53
CA TYR A 189 24.12 -0.86 4.14
C TYR A 189 23.49 -2.26 4.16
N LEU A 190 22.40 -2.41 4.90
CA LEU A 190 21.57 -3.61 4.94
C LEU A 190 20.45 -3.43 3.90
N LYS A 191 20.70 -3.92 2.69
CA LYS A 191 19.85 -3.78 1.53
C LYS A 191 18.80 -4.90 1.51
N SER A 192 17.57 -4.57 1.14
CA SER A 192 16.54 -5.58 0.89
C SER A 192 16.90 -6.45 -0.32
N GLY A 193 16.67 -7.75 -0.19
CA GLY A 193 16.71 -8.70 -1.30
C GLY A 193 15.58 -8.50 -2.33
N TYR A 194 14.58 -7.67 -2.02
CA TYR A 194 13.50 -7.30 -2.92
C TYR A 194 13.64 -5.84 -3.31
N SER A 195 13.58 -5.55 -4.61
CA SER A 195 13.65 -4.19 -5.11
C SER A 195 12.26 -3.56 -5.15
N ILE A 196 12.15 -2.40 -4.53
CA ILE A 196 11.07 -1.44 -4.72
C ILE A 196 11.69 -0.05 -4.88
N ARG A 197 10.92 0.88 -5.45
CA ARG A 197 11.42 2.21 -5.75
C ARG A 197 11.91 2.98 -4.53
N ASN A 198 11.21 2.84 -3.40
CA ASN A 198 11.62 3.49 -2.16
C ASN A 198 13.01 3.03 -1.71
N PHE A 199 13.29 1.72 -1.76
CA PHE A 199 14.60 1.17 -1.41
C PHE A 199 15.68 1.58 -2.40
N ASP A 200 15.35 1.70 -3.69
CA ASP A 200 16.30 2.21 -4.67
C ASP A 200 16.67 3.67 -4.40
N TYR A 201 15.70 4.52 -4.05
CA TYR A 201 15.97 5.89 -3.62
C TYR A 201 16.70 5.97 -2.29
N ARG A 202 16.40 5.09 -1.31
CA ARG A 202 17.12 5.04 -0.03
C ARG A 202 18.59 4.67 -0.29
N PHE A 203 18.85 3.64 -1.09
CA PHE A 203 20.21 3.21 -1.44
C PHE A 203 20.97 4.25 -2.27
N LEU A 204 20.31 4.91 -3.22
CA LEU A 204 20.89 6.04 -3.96
C LEU A 204 21.24 7.21 -3.02
N GLY A 205 20.33 7.52 -2.09
CA GLY A 205 20.53 8.51 -1.04
C GLY A 205 21.74 8.18 -0.17
N TYR A 206 21.94 6.90 0.16
CA TYR A 206 23.09 6.44 0.92
C TYR A 206 24.39 6.68 0.17
N LYS A 207 24.51 6.21 -1.08
CA LYS A 207 25.72 6.42 -1.91
C LYS A 207 26.02 7.90 -2.09
N TYR A 208 24.99 8.70 -2.38
CA TYR A 208 25.12 10.16 -2.51
C TYR A 208 25.63 10.79 -1.22
N SER A 209 25.10 10.37 -0.07
CA SER A 209 25.49 10.93 1.23
C SER A 209 26.91 10.57 1.60
N MET A 210 27.34 9.32 1.37
CA MET A 210 28.71 8.87 1.60
C MET A 210 29.71 9.73 0.81
N ASP A 211 29.48 9.89 -0.50
CA ASP A 211 30.32 10.73 -1.37
C ASP A 211 30.39 12.20 -0.89
N ARG A 212 29.23 12.82 -0.66
CA ARG A 212 29.14 14.23 -0.27
C ARG A 212 29.71 14.55 1.10
N LEU A 213 29.78 13.57 1.99
CA LEU A 213 30.35 13.71 3.33
C LEU A 213 31.82 13.27 3.38
N GLY A 214 32.41 12.85 2.25
CA GLY A 214 33.80 12.41 2.17
C GLY A 214 34.05 11.05 2.80
N LEU A 215 33.02 10.21 2.93
CA LEU A 215 33.10 8.86 3.48
C LEU A 215 33.40 7.85 2.38
N ALA A 216 34.21 6.84 2.68
CA ALA A 216 34.51 5.78 1.74
C ALA A 216 33.32 4.82 1.60
N TYR A 217 32.88 4.60 0.36
CA TYR A 217 31.92 3.56 0.02
C TYR A 217 32.66 2.29 -0.39
N ASP A 218 32.32 1.16 0.23
CA ASP A 218 32.80 -0.18 -0.15
C ASP A 218 31.59 -1.10 -0.39
N ASP A 219 31.46 -1.62 -1.62
CA ASP A 219 30.41 -2.57 -2.00
C ASP A 219 30.39 -3.80 -1.08
N LYS A 220 31.52 -4.17 -0.48
CA LYS A 220 31.64 -5.31 0.45
C LYS A 220 30.88 -5.11 1.76
N PHE A 221 30.50 -3.87 2.10
CA PHE A 221 29.67 -3.58 3.27
C PHE A 221 28.20 -3.38 2.92
N THR A 222 27.78 -3.81 1.72
CA THR A 222 26.37 -3.90 1.35
C THR A 222 25.91 -5.35 1.46
N PHE A 223 24.97 -5.61 2.36
CA PHE A 223 24.45 -6.96 2.62
C PHE A 223 22.99 -7.06 2.18
N LEU A 224 22.69 -8.09 1.37
CA LEU A 224 21.32 -8.38 0.93
C LEU A 224 20.62 -9.26 1.96
N LEU A 225 19.49 -8.79 2.49
CA LEU A 225 18.70 -9.47 3.53
C LEU A 225 17.21 -9.52 3.14
N GLU A 226 16.48 -10.56 3.57
CA GLU A 226 15.01 -10.60 3.43
C GLU A 226 14.38 -9.42 4.19
N PRO A 227 13.36 -8.71 3.62
CA PRO A 227 12.64 -7.64 4.31
C PRO A 227 11.67 -8.12 5.40
N SER A 228 12.09 -9.10 6.20
CA SER A 228 11.37 -9.61 7.36
C SER A 228 12.34 -9.80 8.52
N ILE A 229 11.86 -9.78 9.76
CA ILE A 229 12.73 -9.99 10.94
C ILE A 229 13.39 -11.36 10.89
N ASP A 230 12.64 -12.42 10.57
CA ASP A 230 13.16 -13.79 10.61
C ASP A 230 14.08 -14.09 9.43
N GLY A 231 13.79 -13.58 8.23
CA GLY A 231 14.67 -13.76 7.09
C GLY A 231 15.93 -12.91 7.17
N ALA A 232 15.83 -11.63 7.56
CA ALA A 232 17.03 -10.82 7.80
C ALA A 232 17.91 -11.41 8.91
N PHE A 233 17.30 -12.00 9.94
CA PHE A 233 18.02 -12.74 10.96
C PHE A 233 18.77 -13.95 10.36
N ALA A 234 18.10 -14.78 9.58
CA ALA A 234 18.71 -15.97 8.96
C ALA A 234 19.85 -15.59 8.00
N ASP A 235 19.62 -14.61 7.12
CA ASP A 235 20.61 -14.13 6.15
C ASP A 235 21.83 -13.53 6.87
N MET A 236 21.60 -12.73 7.92
CA MET A 236 22.69 -12.14 8.70
C MET A 236 23.49 -13.20 9.46
N GLN A 237 22.87 -14.26 9.98
CA GLN A 237 23.60 -15.37 10.60
C GLN A 237 24.54 -16.06 9.60
N ILE A 238 24.11 -16.27 8.36
CA ILE A 238 24.94 -16.85 7.31
C ILE A 238 26.13 -15.93 7.01
N LEU A 239 25.92 -14.62 6.93
CA LEU A 239 26.99 -13.66 6.68
C LEU A 239 28.03 -13.65 7.82
N LEU A 240 27.57 -13.62 9.07
CA LEU A 240 28.44 -13.61 10.26
C LEU A 240 29.27 -14.89 10.40
N ALA A 241 28.82 -16.01 9.86
CA ALA A 241 29.57 -17.27 9.86
C ALA A 241 30.81 -17.26 8.94
N ASN A 242 30.94 -16.28 8.03
CA ASN A 242 31.99 -16.24 7.00
C ASN A 242 33.20 -15.35 7.35
N ASP A 243 33.40 -15.00 8.64
CA ASP A 243 34.50 -14.15 9.15
C ASP A 243 34.73 -12.89 8.29
N ILE A 244 33.63 -12.21 7.96
CA ILE A 244 33.66 -11.00 7.15
C ILE A 244 34.10 -9.79 7.97
N LYS A 245 34.85 -8.88 7.35
CA LYS A 245 35.13 -7.59 7.96
C LYS A 245 33.82 -6.81 8.10
N MET A 246 33.56 -6.27 9.28
CA MET A 246 32.36 -5.50 9.57
C MET A 246 32.65 -3.98 9.57
N PRO A 247 31.72 -3.14 9.09
CA PRO A 247 31.73 -1.70 9.34
C PRO A 247 31.36 -1.40 10.81
N THR A 248 31.52 -0.14 11.23
CA THR A 248 31.18 0.28 12.60
C THR A 248 29.74 0.76 12.72
N ALA A 249 29.05 0.98 11.60
CA ALA A 249 27.62 1.25 11.59
C ALA A 249 26.93 0.70 10.35
N PHE A 250 25.62 0.48 10.43
CA PHE A 250 24.77 0.16 9.29
C PHE A 250 23.56 1.09 9.18
N LEU A 251 23.17 1.34 7.94
CA LEU A 251 21.82 1.78 7.58
C LEU A 251 21.05 0.61 7.01
N ALA A 252 19.80 0.42 7.41
CA ALA A 252 18.92 -0.58 6.81
C ALA A 252 17.88 0.06 5.90
N ASP A 253 17.49 -0.68 4.85
CA ASP A 253 16.37 -0.27 4.00
C ASP A 253 15.09 -0.08 4.81
N ASN A 254 14.84 -0.89 5.85
CA ASN A 254 13.75 -0.67 6.79
C ASN A 254 14.01 -1.24 8.19
N ASP A 255 13.07 -0.98 9.12
CA ASP A 255 13.15 -1.44 10.51
C ASP A 255 13.11 -2.97 10.67
N LEU A 256 12.37 -3.69 9.83
CA LEU A 256 12.31 -5.16 9.91
C LEU A 256 13.68 -5.78 9.61
N ILE A 257 14.39 -5.27 8.60
CA ILE A 257 15.75 -5.67 8.27
C ILE A 257 16.70 -5.34 9.42
N ALA A 258 16.63 -4.12 9.95
CA ALA A 258 17.45 -3.70 11.08
C ALA A 258 17.25 -4.61 12.30
N LEU A 259 16.00 -4.89 12.67
CA LEU A 259 15.65 -5.75 13.82
C LEU A 259 16.14 -7.19 13.64
N GLY A 260 15.98 -7.76 12.44
CA GLY A 260 16.50 -9.09 12.13
C GLY A 260 18.03 -9.16 12.24
N ALA A 261 18.73 -8.18 11.68
CA ALA A 261 20.19 -8.08 11.76
C ALA A 261 20.68 -7.87 13.21
N ILE A 262 20.03 -6.97 13.98
CA ILE A 262 20.31 -6.76 15.41
C ILE A 262 20.20 -8.08 16.18
N LYS A 263 19.12 -8.85 15.94
CA LYS A 263 18.90 -10.14 16.59
C LYS A 263 20.01 -11.14 16.27
N ALA A 264 20.48 -11.19 15.03
CA ALA A 264 21.56 -12.09 14.61
C ALA A 264 22.90 -11.69 15.23
N MET A 265 23.27 -10.41 15.14
CA MET A 265 24.51 -9.86 15.70
C MET A 265 24.60 -10.07 17.23
N LYS A 266 23.50 -9.84 17.95
CA LYS A 266 23.47 -10.09 19.41
C LYS A 266 23.69 -11.54 19.76
N GLN A 267 23.21 -12.48 18.94
CA GLN A 267 23.43 -13.92 19.19
C GLN A 267 24.88 -14.36 18.95
N THR A 268 25.63 -13.65 18.13
CA THR A 268 27.06 -13.90 17.90
C THR A 268 27.96 -13.09 18.86
N GLY A 269 27.38 -12.41 19.85
CA GLY A 269 28.11 -11.65 20.86
C GLY A 269 28.53 -10.24 20.44
N ILE A 270 28.02 -9.71 19.32
CA ILE A 270 28.22 -8.32 18.92
C ILE A 270 27.29 -7.43 19.75
N HIS A 271 27.85 -6.44 20.43
CA HIS A 271 27.11 -5.47 21.25
C HIS A 271 26.65 -4.29 20.40
N ILE A 272 25.43 -3.83 20.65
CA ILE A 272 24.78 -2.75 19.91
C ILE A 272 24.28 -1.74 20.94
N PRO A 273 24.76 -0.48 20.94
CA PRO A 273 25.58 0.14 19.88
C PRO A 273 27.10 0.03 20.03
N GLU A 274 27.61 -0.64 21.06
CA GLU A 274 29.03 -0.54 21.48
C GLU A 274 30.03 -1.03 20.42
N ASP A 275 29.74 -2.12 19.73
CA ASP A 275 30.60 -2.64 18.65
C ASP A 275 30.13 -2.13 17.28
N ILE A 276 28.81 -2.10 17.06
CA ILE A 276 28.18 -1.69 15.80
C ILE A 276 26.92 -0.89 16.09
N SER A 277 26.81 0.30 15.48
CA SER A 277 25.57 1.10 15.50
C SER A 277 24.66 0.75 14.32
N ILE A 278 23.35 0.77 14.51
CA ILE A 278 22.38 0.48 13.44
C ILE A 278 21.30 1.54 13.43
N VAL A 279 20.96 2.03 12.24
CA VAL A 279 19.84 2.92 11.99
C VAL A 279 18.90 2.24 11.00
N GLY A 280 17.65 2.04 11.43
CA GLY A 280 16.56 1.58 10.58
C GLY A 280 15.91 2.72 9.80
N PHE A 281 14.70 2.45 9.29
CA PHE A 281 13.87 3.40 8.55
C PHE A 281 12.43 2.85 8.57
N ASP A 282 11.47 3.61 9.10
CA ASP A 282 10.01 3.62 8.84
C ASP A 282 9.30 4.49 9.91
#